data_AF-A0A6A7FZI7-F1
#
_entry.id   AF-A0A6A7FZI7-F1
#
_cell.length_a   1.000
_cell.length_b   1.000
_cell.length_c   1.000
_cell.angle_alpha   90.00
_cell.angle_beta   90.00
_cell.angle_gamma   90.00
#
_symmetry.space_group_name_H-M   'P 1'
#
loop_
_entity.id
_entity.type
_entity.pdbx_description
1 polymer ?
#
loop_
_entity_poly.entity_id
_entity_poly.type
_entity_poly.pdbx_seq_one_letter_code
_entity_poly.pdbx_strand_id
1 'polypeptide(L)'
;MPGELQPCSGKGECSCGRCSCHIIDSVLYSGKYCEECSTCTSGKCEELRDCVQCKGFRTGPLAGAICNETCTIKPKKLQSLKDKVRAGAKLCTFLDEKSGCDFNFTYKYLSSHRDHVVYVQKLQQCPPAPDVLLAVLCAIGAVVAIGTLTLILWKIFTTIHDRKEFEKFEKERNNVQWGTENSPLYKPATDTFVNPAFGNRSSRQSKQEETTAQ
;
A
#
# COMPACT_ATOMS: atom_id res chain seq x y z
N MET A 1 48.31 1.35 31.04
CA MET A 1 47.12 0.89 31.79
C MET A 1 45.90 1.29 30.97
N PRO A 2 45.15 0.38 30.36
CA PRO A 2 43.98 0.74 29.56
C PRO A 2 42.77 0.89 30.51
N GLY A 3 41.96 1.95 30.50
CA GLY A 3 41.91 3.19 29.76
C GLY A 3 40.85 4.10 30.42
N GLU A 4 41.04 5.42 30.31
CA GLU A 4 40.11 6.52 30.63
C GLU A 4 39.89 6.96 32.11
N LEU A 5 40.73 7.92 32.52
CA LEU A 5 40.61 9.07 33.44
C LEU A 5 39.71 9.08 34.71
N GLN A 6 38.90 8.07 35.05
CA GLN A 6 38.09 8.06 36.27
C GLN A 6 38.14 6.72 37.02
N PRO A 7 38.24 6.73 38.37
CA PRO A 7 38.19 5.50 39.17
C PRO A 7 36.85 4.78 38.94
N CYS A 8 36.89 3.45 38.81
CA CYS A 8 35.71 2.62 38.58
C CYS A 8 34.87 3.06 37.36
N SER A 9 35.54 3.47 36.28
CA SER A 9 34.92 3.93 35.03
C SER A 9 33.90 5.07 35.21
N GLY A 10 33.94 5.79 36.34
CA GLY A 10 32.96 6.81 36.70
C GLY A 10 31.56 6.25 36.98
N LYS A 11 31.42 4.93 37.16
CA LYS A 11 30.15 4.22 37.38
C LYS A 11 30.07 3.56 38.76
N GLY A 12 31.00 3.88 39.66
CA GLY A 12 31.04 3.33 41.01
C GLY A 12 32.02 4.07 41.92
N GLU A 13 32.06 3.64 43.17
CA GLU A 13 32.94 4.17 44.20
C GLU A 13 34.10 3.22 44.48
N CYS A 14 35.31 3.75 44.59
CA CYS A 14 36.51 2.95 44.88
C CYS A 14 36.77 2.90 46.38
N SER A 15 36.71 1.70 46.97
CA SER A 15 37.04 1.47 48.38
C SER A 15 38.13 0.40 48.48
N CYS A 16 39.28 0.76 49.06
CA CYS A 16 40.42 -0.15 49.28
C CYS A 16 40.89 -0.92 48.03
N GLY A 17 40.86 -0.27 46.85
CA GLY A 17 41.29 -0.88 45.58
C GLY A 17 40.27 -1.84 44.94
N ARG A 18 39.04 -1.88 45.47
CA ARG A 18 37.90 -2.58 44.86
C ARG A 18 36.81 -1.56 44.53
N CYS A 19 36.20 -1.72 43.36
CA CYS A 19 35.09 -0.89 42.92
C CYS A 19 33.74 -1.42 43.40
N SER A 20 32.91 -0.52 43.92
CA SER A 20 31.50 -0.75 44.25
C SER A 20 30.64 -0.05 43.19
N CYS A 21 30.01 -0.81 42.30
CA CYS A 21 29.30 -0.28 41.13
C CYS A 21 27.90 0.23 41.48
N HIS A 22 27.53 1.38 40.94
CA HIS A 22 26.23 2.00 41.15
C HIS A 22 25.23 1.62 40.05
N ILE A 23 23.95 1.80 40.36
CA ILE A 23 22.87 1.72 39.37
C ILE A 23 22.64 3.15 38.85
N ILE A 24 22.88 3.37 37.56
CA ILE A 24 22.69 4.68 36.91
C ILE A 24 21.63 4.49 35.81
N ASP A 25 20.63 5.36 35.74
CA ASP A 25 19.54 5.29 34.75
C ASP A 25 18.85 3.90 34.69
N SER A 26 18.59 3.29 35.84
CA SER A 26 18.04 1.92 35.97
C SER A 26 18.90 0.80 35.35
N VAL A 27 20.18 1.10 35.13
CA VAL A 27 21.18 0.18 34.59
C VAL A 27 22.16 -0.24 35.68
N LEU A 28 22.26 -1.55 35.93
CA LEU A 28 23.24 -2.10 36.86
C LEU A 28 24.60 -2.23 36.15
N TYR A 29 25.62 -1.57 36.68
CA TYR A 29 27.00 -1.73 36.23
C TYR A 29 27.70 -2.84 37.01
N SER A 30 28.63 -3.53 36.38
CA SER A 30 29.35 -4.69 36.92
C SER A 30 30.78 -4.73 36.34
N GLY A 31 31.59 -5.68 36.77
CA GLY A 31 33.01 -5.76 36.38
C GLY A 31 33.94 -5.25 37.47
N LYS A 32 35.25 -5.49 37.31
CA LYS A 32 36.25 -5.14 38.34
C LYS A 32 36.37 -3.63 38.53
N TYR A 33 36.08 -2.89 37.47
CA TYR A 33 36.15 -1.44 37.38
C TYR A 33 34.80 -0.83 36.98
N CYS A 34 33.68 -1.55 37.13
CA CYS A 34 32.34 -1.09 36.73
C CYS A 34 32.19 -0.73 35.25
N GLU A 35 32.99 -1.39 34.41
CA GLU A 35 33.05 -1.20 32.97
C GLU A 35 31.88 -1.87 32.21
N GLU A 36 31.18 -2.81 32.86
CA GLU A 36 30.21 -3.67 32.22
C GLU A 36 28.78 -3.24 32.52
N CYS A 37 27.98 -3.11 31.47
CA CYS A 37 26.63 -2.57 31.54
C CYS A 37 25.57 -3.66 31.32
N SER A 38 24.77 -3.97 32.34
CA SER A 38 23.81 -5.07 32.32
C SER A 38 22.58 -4.84 31.43
N THR A 39 22.26 -3.62 31.03
CA THR A 39 21.11 -3.30 30.15
C THR A 39 21.52 -2.64 28.84
N CYS A 40 22.75 -2.12 28.71
CA CYS A 40 23.24 -1.54 27.45
C CYS A 40 23.24 -2.58 26.32
N THR A 41 22.79 -2.16 25.15
CA THR A 41 22.88 -2.89 23.87
C THR A 41 24.32 -2.91 23.33
N SER A 42 25.15 -1.97 23.78
CA SER A 42 26.54 -1.74 23.42
C SER A 42 27.55 -2.52 24.28
N GLY A 43 27.30 -3.81 24.48
CA GLY A 43 28.30 -4.72 25.05
C GLY A 43 29.25 -5.29 23.98
N LYS A 44 29.77 -6.51 24.17
CA LYS A 44 30.62 -7.22 23.19
C LYS A 44 29.94 -7.56 21.85
N CYS A 45 28.74 -7.04 21.56
CA CYS A 45 28.02 -7.31 20.32
C CYS A 45 28.85 -6.93 19.08
N GLU A 46 29.45 -5.72 19.06
CA GLU A 46 30.28 -5.25 17.93
C GLU A 46 31.56 -6.08 17.80
N GLU A 47 32.25 -6.36 18.91
CA GLU A 47 33.49 -7.17 18.91
C GLU A 47 33.24 -8.61 18.43
N LEU A 48 32.08 -9.19 18.79
CA LEU A 48 31.72 -10.55 18.42
C LEU A 48 31.05 -10.64 17.04
N ARG A 49 30.62 -9.51 16.46
CA ARG A 49 29.87 -9.45 15.19
C ARG A 49 30.58 -10.22 14.08
N ASP A 50 31.82 -9.84 13.76
CA ASP A 50 32.56 -10.39 12.63
C ASP A 50 32.93 -11.86 12.85
N CYS A 51 33.30 -12.21 14.09
CA CYS A 51 33.62 -13.58 14.45
C CYS A 51 32.41 -14.52 14.39
N VAL A 52 31.24 -14.05 14.84
CA VAL A 52 30.00 -14.82 14.78
C VAL A 52 29.52 -14.95 13.33
N GLN A 53 29.64 -13.89 12.53
CA GLN A 53 29.26 -13.90 11.12
C GLN A 53 30.07 -14.95 10.35
N CYS A 54 31.40 -14.94 10.51
CA CYS A 54 32.24 -15.92 9.83
C CYS A 54 32.03 -17.35 10.36
N LYS A 55 32.06 -17.60 11.68
CA LYS A 55 31.92 -18.97 12.23
C LYS A 55 30.50 -19.53 12.03
N GLY A 56 29.50 -18.66 12.10
CA GLY A 56 28.08 -19.00 11.96
C GLY A 56 27.70 -19.26 10.51
N PHE A 57 28.00 -18.31 9.62
CA PHE A 57 27.45 -18.21 8.27
C PHE A 57 28.50 -18.25 7.16
N ARG A 58 29.80 -18.22 7.51
CA ARG A 58 30.93 -18.17 6.55
C ARG A 58 30.89 -16.95 5.63
N THR A 59 30.29 -15.87 6.11
CA THR A 59 30.18 -14.57 5.45
C THR A 59 30.87 -13.49 6.31
N GLY A 60 30.92 -12.25 5.81
CA GLY A 60 31.53 -11.12 6.51
C GLY A 60 33.01 -10.85 6.17
N PRO A 61 33.62 -9.84 6.81
CA PRO A 61 34.98 -9.37 6.51
C PRO A 61 36.06 -10.39 6.90
N LEU A 62 35.81 -11.20 7.93
CA LEU A 62 36.72 -12.25 8.41
C LEU A 62 36.47 -13.61 7.74
N ALA A 63 35.66 -13.69 6.69
CA ALA A 63 35.33 -14.96 6.03
C ALA A 63 36.59 -15.63 5.43
N GLY A 64 36.82 -16.91 5.77
CA GLY A 64 37.92 -17.71 5.20
C GLY A 64 38.88 -18.25 6.26
N ALA A 65 40.18 -18.33 5.91
CA ALA A 65 41.23 -18.87 6.79
C ALA A 65 41.48 -18.00 8.03
N ILE A 66 41.47 -16.67 7.85
CA ILE A 66 41.72 -15.66 8.88
C ILE A 66 40.74 -15.79 10.05
N CYS A 67 39.50 -16.22 9.78
CA CYS A 67 38.48 -16.50 10.76
C CYS A 67 38.92 -17.44 11.90
N ASN A 68 39.68 -18.48 11.58
CA ASN A 68 40.11 -19.45 12.59
C ASN A 68 41.27 -18.92 13.44
N GLU A 69 42.07 -18.03 12.88
CA GLU A 69 43.24 -17.43 13.55
C GLU A 69 42.82 -16.28 14.45
N THR A 70 41.93 -15.40 13.97
CA THR A 70 41.45 -14.24 14.73
C THR A 70 40.39 -14.60 15.77
N CYS A 71 39.51 -15.58 15.47
CA CYS A 71 38.37 -15.89 16.31
C CYS A 71 38.51 -17.26 17.01
N THR A 72 38.85 -17.22 18.30
CA THR A 72 38.94 -18.40 19.17
C THR A 72 37.57 -18.89 19.64
N ILE A 73 36.53 -18.05 19.53
CA ILE A 73 35.17 -18.38 19.97
C ILE A 73 34.54 -19.49 19.12
N LYS A 74 33.78 -20.38 19.78
CA LYS A 74 33.01 -21.46 19.13
C LYS A 74 31.52 -21.26 19.39
N PRO A 75 30.78 -20.54 18.53
CA PRO A 75 29.37 -20.29 18.74
C PRO A 75 28.54 -21.57 18.59
N LYS A 76 27.59 -21.79 19.50
CA LYS A 76 26.66 -22.92 19.46
C LYS A 76 25.43 -22.55 18.63
N LYS A 77 25.15 -23.32 17.57
CA LYS A 77 23.98 -23.10 16.71
C LYS A 77 22.70 -23.58 17.38
N LEU A 78 21.69 -22.72 17.47
CA LEU A 78 20.36 -23.03 18.03
C LEU A 78 19.26 -22.67 17.02
N GLN A 79 18.10 -23.31 17.12
CA GLN A 79 16.94 -22.95 16.28
C GLN A 79 16.32 -21.61 16.72
N SER A 80 16.22 -21.39 18.03
CA SER A 80 15.65 -20.20 18.64
C SER A 80 16.53 -19.71 19.77
N LEU A 81 16.69 -18.39 19.87
CA LEU A 81 17.45 -17.73 20.93
C LEU A 81 16.57 -17.28 22.10
N LYS A 82 15.23 -17.41 21.98
CA LYS A 82 14.25 -16.92 22.98
C LYS A 82 14.54 -17.44 24.39
N ASP A 83 14.87 -18.73 24.53
CA ASP A 83 15.13 -19.33 25.83
C ASP A 83 16.43 -18.82 26.47
N LYS A 84 17.42 -18.44 25.65
CA LYS A 84 18.67 -17.84 26.13
C LYS A 84 18.45 -16.41 26.59
N VAL A 85 17.65 -15.64 25.84
CA VAL A 85 17.26 -14.28 26.23
C VAL A 85 16.50 -14.29 27.55
N ARG A 86 15.53 -15.20 27.73
CA ARG A 86 14.81 -15.40 29.00
C ARG A 86 15.74 -15.78 30.16
N ALA A 87 16.81 -16.53 29.89
CA ALA A 87 17.83 -16.90 30.87
C ALA A 87 18.88 -15.79 31.13
N GLY A 88 18.62 -14.56 30.69
CA GLY A 88 19.47 -13.39 30.89
C GLY A 88 20.63 -13.24 29.90
N ALA A 89 20.61 -13.94 28.76
CA ALA A 89 21.61 -13.72 27.71
C ALA A 89 21.27 -12.45 26.89
N LYS A 90 22.30 -11.73 26.47
CA LYS A 90 22.17 -10.52 25.66
C LYS A 90 21.96 -10.88 24.20
N LEU A 91 20.93 -10.32 23.57
CA LEU A 91 20.64 -10.49 22.14
C LEU A 91 21.30 -9.38 21.32
N CYS A 92 22.02 -9.76 20.26
CA CYS A 92 22.59 -8.88 19.26
C CYS A 92 22.00 -9.27 17.89
N THR A 93 21.64 -8.25 17.10
CA THR A 93 21.05 -8.41 15.76
C THR A 93 21.82 -7.53 14.78
N PHE A 94 22.26 -8.12 13.68
CA PHE A 94 23.02 -7.43 12.65
C PHE A 94 22.58 -7.87 11.26
N LEU A 95 22.73 -6.98 10.28
CA LEU A 95 22.47 -7.26 8.87
C LEU A 95 23.70 -7.91 8.23
N ASP A 96 23.51 -9.01 7.50
CA ASP A 96 24.52 -9.59 6.63
C ASP A 96 24.42 -8.98 5.23
N GLU A 97 25.37 -8.13 4.87
CA GLU A 97 25.38 -7.39 3.61
C GLU A 97 25.40 -8.30 2.37
N LYS A 98 25.94 -9.52 2.48
CA LYS A 98 25.98 -10.47 1.34
C LYS A 98 24.65 -11.16 1.10
N SER A 99 23.94 -11.55 2.16
CA SER A 99 22.68 -12.28 2.06
C SER A 99 21.45 -11.37 2.12
N GLY A 100 21.60 -10.13 2.59
CA GLY A 100 20.49 -9.20 2.84
C GLY A 100 19.57 -9.67 3.98
N CYS A 101 20.05 -10.56 4.84
CA CYS A 101 19.29 -11.13 5.94
C CYS A 101 19.86 -10.73 7.30
N ASP A 102 19.00 -10.64 8.30
CA ASP A 102 19.43 -10.39 9.66
C ASP A 102 19.92 -11.68 10.32
N PHE A 103 21.09 -11.60 10.96
CA PHE A 103 21.59 -12.67 11.80
C PHE A 103 21.56 -12.26 13.27
N ASN A 104 20.99 -13.16 14.07
CA ASN A 104 20.85 -12.98 15.49
C ASN A 104 21.81 -13.89 16.24
N PHE A 105 22.41 -13.37 17.29
CA PHE A 105 23.16 -14.16 18.25
C PHE A 105 22.96 -13.64 19.67
N THR A 106 23.23 -14.49 20.64
CA THR A 106 23.25 -14.11 22.05
C THR A 106 24.58 -14.45 22.68
N TYR A 107 24.99 -13.68 23.69
CA TYR A 107 26.14 -14.02 24.52
C TYR A 107 25.80 -13.92 26.01
N LYS A 108 26.49 -14.72 26.81
CA LYS A 108 26.36 -14.75 28.27
C LYS A 108 27.72 -14.96 28.92
N TYR A 109 28.03 -14.19 29.95
CA TYR A 109 29.22 -14.37 30.77
C TYR A 109 29.10 -15.60 31.66
N LEU A 110 30.16 -16.39 31.73
CA LEU A 110 30.31 -17.45 32.73
C LEU A 110 30.77 -16.81 34.06
N SER A 111 30.56 -17.50 35.18
CA SER A 111 30.82 -17.02 36.56
C SER A 111 32.22 -16.44 36.81
N SER A 112 33.18 -16.64 35.90
CA SER A 112 34.52 -16.06 35.98
C SER A 112 34.71 -14.73 35.23
N HIS A 113 33.65 -14.10 34.69
CA HIS A 113 33.63 -12.80 33.95
C HIS A 113 34.59 -12.64 32.76
N ARG A 114 35.57 -13.53 32.55
CA ARG A 114 36.48 -13.57 31.40
C ARG A 114 35.98 -14.49 30.30
N ASP A 115 35.32 -15.58 30.67
CA ASP A 115 34.77 -16.54 29.72
C ASP A 115 33.33 -16.18 29.38
N HIS A 116 33.01 -16.24 28.10
CA HIS A 116 31.67 -15.97 27.58
C HIS A 116 31.27 -17.09 26.62
N VAL A 117 29.98 -17.42 26.63
CA VAL A 117 29.39 -18.39 25.70
C VAL A 117 28.52 -17.66 24.71
N VAL A 118 28.67 -18.01 23.43
CA VAL A 118 27.93 -17.41 22.33
C VAL A 118 26.99 -18.47 21.72
N TYR A 119 25.74 -18.08 21.52
CA TYR A 119 24.75 -18.87 20.79
C TYR A 119 24.30 -18.12 19.55
N VAL A 120 24.34 -18.77 18.39
CA VAL A 120 23.94 -18.17 17.11
C VAL A 120 22.69 -18.85 16.60
N GLN A 121 21.79 -18.10 15.99
CA GLN A 121 20.61 -18.68 15.34
C GLN A 121 21.02 -19.42 14.06
N LYS A 122 20.47 -20.62 13.85
CA LYS A 122 20.82 -21.46 12.69
C LYS A 122 20.29 -20.88 11.37
N LEU A 123 19.08 -20.31 11.38
CA LEU A 123 18.47 -19.65 10.23
C LEU A 123 18.60 -18.13 10.38
N GLN A 124 19.08 -17.45 9.34
CA GLN A 124 19.00 -16.00 9.23
C GLN A 124 17.53 -15.60 9.01
N GLN A 125 17.14 -14.46 9.56
CA GLN A 125 15.81 -13.88 9.35
C GLN A 125 15.88 -13.01 8.09
N CYS A 126 15.54 -13.61 6.95
CA CYS A 126 15.43 -12.89 5.69
C CYS A 126 14.02 -12.31 5.54
N PRO A 127 13.87 -11.10 5.00
CA PRO A 127 12.56 -10.63 4.57
C PRO A 127 11.98 -11.61 3.54
N PRO A 128 10.67 -11.91 3.60
CA PRO A 128 10.04 -12.75 2.59
C PRO A 128 10.22 -12.08 1.21
N ALA A 129 10.55 -12.89 0.20
CA ALA A 129 10.55 -12.39 -1.17
C ALA A 129 9.15 -11.86 -1.50
N PRO A 130 9.03 -10.63 -2.05
CA PRO A 130 7.73 -10.10 -2.42
C PRO A 130 7.10 -10.98 -3.51
N ASP A 131 5.82 -11.30 -3.37
CA ASP A 131 5.05 -11.97 -4.43
C ASP A 131 4.68 -10.94 -5.51
N VAL A 132 5.59 -10.79 -6.47
CA VAL A 132 5.47 -9.83 -7.57
C VAL A 132 4.24 -10.15 -8.44
N LEU A 133 3.91 -11.43 -8.61
CA LEU A 133 2.77 -11.84 -9.44
C LEU A 133 1.46 -11.34 -8.86
N LEU A 134 1.26 -11.53 -7.55
CA LEU A 134 0.06 -11.05 -6.86
C LEU A 134 -0.06 -9.52 -6.94
N ALA A 135 1.04 -8.80 -6.70
CA ALA A 135 1.05 -7.34 -6.77
C ALA A 135 0.63 -6.83 -8.17
N VAL A 136 1.15 -7.46 -9.24
CA VAL A 136 0.81 -7.11 -10.62
C VAL A 136 -0.66 -7.41 -10.94
N LEU A 137 -1.16 -8.57 -10.54
CA LEU A 137 -2.57 -8.94 -10.77
C LEU A 137 -3.53 -7.99 -10.03
N CYS A 138 -3.21 -7.62 -8.79
CA CYS A 138 -3.99 -6.64 -8.03
C CYS A 138 -4.00 -5.27 -8.71
N ALA A 139 -2.84 -4.80 -9.21
CA ALA A 139 -2.75 -3.53 -9.91
C ALA A 139 -3.59 -3.52 -11.20
N ILE A 140 -3.51 -4.57 -12.02
CA ILE A 140 -4.31 -4.69 -13.25
C ILE A 140 -5.81 -4.76 -12.91
N GLY A 141 -6.18 -5.57 -11.92
CA GLY A 141 -7.57 -5.70 -11.47
C GLY A 141 -8.16 -4.38 -11.00
N ALA A 142 -7.39 -3.57 -10.24
CA ALA A 142 -7.82 -2.26 -9.79
C ALA A 142 -8.08 -1.29 -10.97
N VAL A 143 -7.18 -1.25 -11.95
CA VAL A 143 -7.34 -0.38 -13.14
C VAL A 143 -8.58 -0.77 -13.94
N VAL A 144 -8.80 -2.07 -14.16
CA VAL A 144 -10.00 -2.57 -14.86
C VAL A 144 -11.27 -2.27 -14.07
N ALA A 145 -11.26 -2.45 -12.75
CA ALA A 145 -12.42 -2.15 -11.90
C ALA A 145 -12.78 -0.66 -11.94
N ILE A 146 -11.79 0.24 -11.87
CA ILE A 146 -12.03 1.69 -11.98
C ILE A 146 -12.57 2.04 -13.37
N GLY A 147 -11.98 1.50 -14.43
CA GLY A 147 -12.44 1.72 -15.81
C GLY A 147 -13.87 1.26 -16.02
N THR A 148 -14.21 0.05 -15.56
CA THR A 148 -15.57 -0.51 -15.66
C THR A 148 -16.59 0.30 -14.87
N LEU A 149 -16.29 0.70 -13.63
CA LEU A 149 -17.18 1.56 -12.84
C LEU A 149 -17.43 2.90 -13.53
N THR A 150 -16.39 3.51 -14.10
CA THR A 150 -16.52 4.79 -14.81
C THR A 150 -17.41 4.64 -16.05
N LEU A 151 -17.26 3.56 -16.81
CA LEU A 151 -18.12 3.25 -17.96
C LEU A 151 -19.56 2.97 -17.54
N ILE A 152 -19.79 2.27 -16.43
CA ILE A 152 -21.14 2.00 -15.90
C ILE A 152 -21.81 3.32 -15.52
N LEU A 153 -21.13 4.20 -14.78
CA LEU A 153 -21.66 5.50 -14.40
C LEU A 153 -21.97 6.36 -15.63
N TRP A 154 -21.07 6.40 -16.61
CA TRP A 154 -21.30 7.11 -17.87
C TRP A 154 -22.50 6.53 -18.64
N LYS A 155 -22.64 5.20 -18.69
CA LYS A 155 -23.76 4.53 -19.35
C LYS A 155 -25.09 4.82 -18.65
N ILE A 156 -25.11 4.84 -17.31
CA ILE A 156 -26.31 5.21 -16.53
C ILE A 156 -26.68 6.66 -16.80
N PHE A 157 -25.71 7.57 -16.72
CA PHE A 157 -25.94 9.00 -16.94
C PHE A 157 -26.50 9.28 -18.36
N THR A 158 -25.87 8.70 -19.38
CA THR A 158 -26.31 8.85 -20.78
C THR A 158 -27.69 8.23 -21.00
N THR A 159 -27.98 7.06 -20.44
CA THR A 159 -29.30 6.43 -20.55
C THR A 159 -30.40 7.27 -19.92
N ILE A 160 -30.13 7.93 -18.78
CA ILE A 160 -31.09 8.84 -18.16
C ILE A 160 -31.30 10.08 -19.02
N HIS A 161 -30.23 10.64 -19.58
CA HIS A 161 -30.33 11.82 -20.42
C HIS A 161 -31.12 11.54 -21.71
N ASP A 162 -30.80 10.45 -22.40
CA ASP A 162 -31.53 9.97 -23.58
C ASP A 162 -33.02 9.75 -23.25
N ARG A 163 -33.34 9.12 -22.10
CA ARG A 163 -34.74 8.90 -21.72
C ARG A 163 -35.49 10.21 -21.49
N LYS A 164 -34.85 11.21 -20.87
CA LYS A 164 -35.45 12.53 -20.66
C LYS A 164 -35.69 13.27 -21.97
N GLU A 165 -34.72 13.25 -22.88
CA GLU A 165 -34.88 13.86 -24.20
C GLU A 165 -35.94 13.13 -25.04
N PHE A 166 -36.01 11.80 -24.95
CA PHE A 166 -37.04 11.01 -25.62
C PHE A 166 -38.45 11.34 -25.13
N GLU A 167 -38.66 11.45 -23.81
CA GLU A 167 -39.95 11.86 -23.23
C GLU A 167 -40.36 13.27 -23.66
N LYS A 168 -39.39 14.20 -23.77
CA LYS A 168 -39.63 15.55 -24.29
C LYS A 168 -40.03 15.52 -25.76
N PHE A 169 -39.31 14.74 -26.57
CA PHE A 169 -39.60 14.59 -27.99
C PHE A 169 -40.98 13.97 -28.25
N GLU A 170 -41.38 12.94 -27.50
CA GLU A 170 -42.73 12.35 -27.64
C GLU A 170 -43.84 13.34 -27.26
N LYS A 171 -43.64 14.16 -26.22
CA LYS A 171 -44.59 15.23 -25.85
C LYS A 171 -44.72 16.28 -26.94
N GLU A 172 -43.60 16.72 -27.52
CA GLU A 172 -43.59 17.66 -28.65
C GLU A 172 -44.31 17.04 -29.86
N ARG A 173 -44.00 15.78 -30.22
CA ARG A 173 -44.65 15.07 -31.33
C ARG A 173 -46.17 14.92 -31.13
N ASN A 174 -46.63 14.56 -29.93
CA ASN A 174 -48.05 14.37 -29.64
C ASN A 174 -48.82 15.70 -29.59
N ASN A 175 -48.17 16.80 -29.21
CA ASN A 175 -48.76 18.14 -29.22
C ASN A 175 -48.71 18.83 -30.60
N VAL A 176 -47.97 18.28 -31.56
CA VAL A 176 -48.04 18.74 -32.96
C VAL A 176 -49.37 18.28 -33.53
N GLN A 177 -50.37 19.16 -33.43
CA GLN A 177 -51.55 19.06 -34.29
C GLN A 177 -51.11 19.34 -35.72
N TRP A 178 -50.97 18.29 -36.53
CA TRP A 178 -50.91 18.45 -37.98
C TRP A 178 -52.27 18.94 -38.45
N GLY A 179 -52.41 20.25 -38.57
CA GLY A 179 -53.58 20.84 -39.18
C GLY A 179 -53.66 20.41 -40.64
N THR A 180 -54.51 19.43 -40.94
CA THR A 180 -54.99 19.15 -42.31
C THR A 180 -55.97 20.22 -42.80
N GLU A 181 -55.94 21.41 -42.19
CA GLU A 181 -56.79 22.54 -42.51
C GLU A 181 -55.88 23.74 -42.76
N ASN A 182 -55.53 23.92 -44.03
CA ASN A 182 -54.91 25.11 -44.62
C ASN A 182 -53.62 25.60 -43.96
N SER A 183 -52.48 25.01 -44.37
CA SER A 183 -51.16 25.63 -44.16
C SER A 183 -51.21 27.11 -44.55
N PRO A 184 -50.80 28.06 -43.68
CA PRO A 184 -50.83 29.51 -43.98
C PRO A 184 -49.90 29.91 -45.13
N LEU A 185 -49.08 28.99 -45.63
CA LEU A 185 -48.23 29.15 -46.81
C LEU A 185 -48.89 28.66 -48.12
N TYR A 186 -50.00 27.92 -48.05
CA TYR A 186 -50.62 27.31 -49.22
C TYR A 186 -51.66 28.26 -49.82
N LYS A 187 -51.35 28.77 -51.02
CA LYS A 187 -52.31 29.45 -51.87
C LYS A 187 -52.78 28.45 -52.94
N PRO A 188 -54.07 28.13 -53.06
CA PRO A 188 -54.56 27.28 -54.13
C PRO A 188 -54.27 27.94 -55.48
N ALA A 189 -53.82 27.15 -56.46
CA ALA A 189 -53.48 27.65 -57.80
C ALA A 189 -54.72 27.91 -58.70
N THR A 190 -55.90 28.09 -58.10
CA THR A 190 -57.16 28.21 -58.80
C THR A 190 -57.85 29.51 -58.41
N ASP A 191 -57.73 30.52 -59.26
CA ASP A 191 -58.51 31.77 -59.15
C ASP A 191 -59.89 31.56 -59.79
N THR A 192 -60.94 31.57 -58.98
CA THR A 192 -62.33 31.63 -59.49
C THR A 192 -62.66 33.06 -59.89
N PHE A 193 -62.65 33.32 -61.20
CA PHE A 193 -63.11 34.59 -61.77
C PHE A 193 -64.61 34.54 -62.03
N VAL A 194 -65.38 35.45 -61.43
CA VAL A 194 -66.83 35.54 -61.67
C VAL A 194 -67.07 36.28 -62.98
N ASN A 195 -67.68 35.62 -63.96
CA ASN A 195 -67.99 36.23 -65.26
C ASN A 195 -69.11 37.29 -65.11
N PRO A 196 -68.81 38.60 -65.30
CA PRO A 196 -69.79 39.67 -65.10
C PRO A 196 -70.96 39.64 -66.11
N ALA A 197 -70.85 38.89 -67.22
CA ALA A 197 -71.88 38.81 -68.25
C ALA A 197 -73.14 38.00 -67.85
N PHE A 198 -73.09 37.22 -66.77
CA PHE A 198 -74.16 36.28 -66.39
C PHE A 198 -74.89 36.62 -65.09
N GLY A 199 -74.60 37.76 -64.46
CA GLY A 199 -75.10 38.12 -63.13
C GLY A 199 -76.59 38.47 -63.02
N ASN A 200 -77.39 38.41 -64.11
CA ASN A 200 -78.81 38.81 -64.05
C ASN A 200 -79.77 38.02 -64.97
N ARG A 201 -79.45 36.76 -65.33
CA ARG A 201 -80.42 35.86 -66.01
C ARG A 201 -80.77 34.58 -65.23
N SER A 202 -80.33 34.45 -63.98
CA SER A 202 -80.51 33.22 -63.20
C SER A 202 -81.77 33.18 -62.33
N SER A 203 -82.57 34.26 -62.28
CA SER A 203 -83.81 34.32 -61.50
C SER A 203 -85.07 33.86 -62.27
N ARG A 204 -84.91 33.28 -63.47
CA ARG A 204 -86.03 32.72 -64.27
C ARG A 204 -85.94 31.22 -64.58
N GLN A 205 -84.88 30.51 -64.19
CA GLN A 205 -84.69 29.10 -64.60
C GLN A 205 -84.71 28.07 -63.47
N SER A 206 -84.84 28.47 -62.20
CA SER A 206 -85.03 27.54 -61.07
C SER A 206 -86.49 27.34 -60.66
N LYS A 207 -87.46 27.77 -61.47
CA LYS A 207 -88.91 27.56 -61.24
C LYS A 207 -89.57 26.57 -62.21
N GLN A 208 -88.80 25.70 -62.87
CA GLN A 208 -89.35 24.78 -63.87
C GLN A 208 -88.75 23.37 -63.92
N GLU A 209 -88.00 22.95 -62.89
CA GLU A 209 -87.49 21.57 -62.77
C GLU A 209 -87.91 20.88 -61.46
N GLU A 210 -89.03 21.32 -60.88
CA GLU A 210 -89.72 20.60 -59.81
C GLU A 210 -91.16 20.29 -60.23
N THR A 211 -91.30 19.71 -61.43
CA THR A 211 -92.53 19.03 -61.80
C THR A 211 -92.20 17.81 -62.65
N THR A 212 -92.28 16.65 -61.98
CA THR A 212 -92.46 15.30 -62.53
C THR A 212 -91.19 14.50 -62.82
N ALA A 213 -90.88 13.63 -61.86
CA ALA A 213 -90.33 12.31 -62.11
C ALA A 213 -91.30 11.52 -63.02
N GLN A 214 -90.88 11.22 -64.25
CA GLN A 214 -91.18 9.98 -65.01
C GLN A 214 -90.40 9.95 -66.31
#